data_AF-L0DJU2-F1
#
_entry.id   AF-L0DJU2-F1
#
_cell.length_a   1.000
_cell.length_b   1.000
_cell.length_c   1.000
_cell.angle_alpha   90.00
_cell.angle_beta   90.00
_cell.angle_gamma   90.00
#
_symmetry.space_group_name_H-M   'P 1'
#
loop_
_entity.id
_entity.type
_entity.pdbx_description
1 polymer ?
#
loop_
_entity_poly.entity_id
_entity_poly.type
_entity_poly.pdbx_seq_one_letter_code
_entity_poly.pdbx_strand_id
1 'polypeptide(L)'
;MLKTRIVSTALAAVVMAAGSAGAAGLSKGTPDWKSAGPLSFGPKGVLFLADSQGAAIFAVDTADVQADSAGGPLKVDGIDEKIAALLGTTSKGIVITDLAVNPASGKAYLTVARGKGPDAAPVLVRVDRSGKTEVVSLEDVPFAKASLPNPPTKEKSKSESITDLAFVDGRVFVAGLSNEEFASRLLSIPYPFADASQGTSVEIYHGAHGRFETGSPVRTFAPYQIKGESFLLAAYTCTPLVKLPVAQLKPGTHVKGTTIAELGNHNKPLDLIVYQKGGKDFLLLTNSSRGVMKIPTEKVETQQGITKKVAETDGIAYEKIEDLKGVTQLDELDKDHALILVQTPAGAQNLETIALP
;
A
#
# COMPACT_ATOMS: atom_id res chain seq x y z
N MET A 1 26.28 -14.87 -73.24
CA MET A 1 26.85 -13.72 -72.52
C MET A 1 25.81 -13.22 -71.52
N LEU A 2 25.96 -13.66 -70.27
CA LEU A 2 25.03 -13.43 -69.16
C LEU A 2 25.34 -12.06 -68.52
N LYS A 3 24.41 -11.10 -68.57
CA LYS A 3 24.54 -9.80 -67.86
C LYS A 3 23.67 -9.83 -66.61
N THR A 4 24.28 -10.18 -65.48
CA THR A 4 23.68 -10.12 -64.15
C THR A 4 23.53 -8.66 -63.74
N ARG A 5 22.29 -8.19 -63.56
CA ARG A 5 21.99 -6.89 -62.95
C ARG A 5 21.80 -7.09 -61.45
N ILE A 6 22.73 -6.54 -60.66
CA ILE A 6 22.61 -6.45 -59.21
C ILE A 6 21.66 -5.29 -58.92
N VAL A 7 20.49 -5.58 -58.36
CA VAL A 7 19.57 -4.58 -57.81
C VAL A 7 19.93 -4.42 -56.34
N SER A 8 20.51 -3.27 -55.98
CA SER A 8 20.78 -2.89 -54.60
C SER A 8 19.49 -2.40 -53.95
N THR A 9 18.89 -3.22 -53.09
CA THR A 9 17.74 -2.82 -52.26
C THR A 9 18.25 -1.98 -51.08
N ALA A 10 18.01 -0.67 -51.12
CA ALA A 10 18.27 0.21 -49.98
C ALA A 10 17.23 -0.08 -48.88
N LEU A 11 17.67 -0.69 -47.78
CA LEU A 11 16.86 -0.93 -46.60
C LEU A 11 16.77 0.38 -45.81
N ALA A 12 15.68 1.12 -45.98
CA ALA A 12 15.37 2.28 -45.15
C ALA A 12 15.06 1.81 -43.73
N ALA A 13 16.00 2.02 -42.80
CA ALA A 13 15.77 1.81 -41.38
C ALA A 13 14.77 2.87 -40.89
N VAL A 14 13.52 2.46 -40.68
CA VAL A 14 12.55 3.25 -39.92
C VAL A 14 13.00 3.23 -38.47
N VAL A 15 13.61 4.31 -38.02
CA VAL A 15 13.82 4.57 -36.59
C VAL A 15 12.43 4.85 -36.01
N MET A 16 11.79 3.84 -35.42
CA MET A 16 10.64 4.09 -34.56
C MET A 16 11.16 4.81 -33.32
N ALA A 17 10.89 6.11 -33.25
CA ALA A 17 10.99 6.84 -32.00
C ALA A 17 9.97 6.21 -31.03
N ALA A 18 10.48 5.48 -30.03
CA ALA A 18 9.68 5.03 -28.90
C ALA A 18 9.28 6.29 -28.10
N GLY A 19 8.18 6.92 -28.50
CA GLY A 19 7.51 7.89 -27.65
C GLY A 19 7.08 7.17 -26.39
N SER A 20 7.50 7.69 -25.22
CA SER A 20 6.93 7.28 -23.94
C SER A 20 5.42 7.51 -24.03
N ALA A 21 4.66 6.42 -24.20
CA ALA A 21 3.22 6.46 -24.06
C ALA A 21 2.95 6.82 -22.60
N GLY A 22 2.77 8.12 -22.31
CA GLY A 22 2.45 8.60 -20.98
C GLY A 22 1.29 7.78 -20.41
N ALA A 23 1.36 7.46 -19.11
CA ALA A 23 0.29 6.73 -18.46
C ALA A 23 -1.05 7.44 -18.75
N ALA A 24 -2.03 6.66 -19.21
CA ALA A 24 -3.28 7.23 -19.71
C ALA A 24 -3.99 8.05 -18.61
N GLY A 25 -4.54 9.21 -18.99
CA GLY A 25 -5.34 10.05 -18.10
C GLY A 25 -4.55 10.89 -17.08
N LEU A 26 -3.24 11.08 -17.27
CA LEU A 26 -2.44 12.01 -16.48
C LEU A 26 -2.24 13.35 -17.21
N SER A 27 -2.23 14.44 -16.45
CA SER A 27 -1.93 15.79 -16.92
C SER A 27 -0.73 16.37 -16.17
N LYS A 28 0.10 17.15 -16.85
CA LYS A 28 1.23 17.83 -16.20
C LYS A 28 0.77 18.89 -15.20
N GLY A 29 1.43 18.95 -14.05
CA GLY A 29 1.31 20.03 -13.07
C GLY A 29 1.90 19.63 -11.73
N THR A 30 1.47 20.31 -10.67
CA THR A 30 1.95 20.05 -9.31
C THR A 30 0.79 19.56 -8.45
N PRO A 31 0.79 18.29 -7.98
CA PRO A 31 -0.19 17.78 -7.03
C PRO A 31 -0.29 18.68 -5.80
N ASP A 32 -1.50 19.06 -5.41
CA ASP A 32 -1.76 19.78 -4.16
C ASP A 32 -1.80 18.82 -2.96
N TRP A 33 -0.75 18.01 -2.81
CA TRP A 33 -0.62 16.97 -1.78
C TRP A 33 -0.35 17.60 -0.41
N LYS A 34 -1.27 17.42 0.54
CA LYS A 34 -1.26 18.12 1.84
C LYS A 34 -0.78 17.29 3.01
N SER A 35 -0.80 15.96 2.92
CA SER A 35 -0.43 15.09 4.03
C SER A 35 0.19 13.78 3.59
N ALA A 36 1.23 13.35 4.31
CA ALA A 36 1.85 12.05 4.08
C ALA A 36 0.89 10.97 4.58
N GLY A 37 0.45 10.11 3.68
CA GLY A 37 -0.40 8.96 3.96
C GLY A 37 0.13 7.70 3.28
N PRO A 38 -0.69 6.64 3.21
CA PRO A 38 -0.35 5.43 2.50
C PRO A 38 0.03 5.66 1.03
N LEU A 39 0.89 4.82 0.49
CA LEU A 39 1.24 4.80 -0.93
C LEU A 39 1.22 3.37 -1.48
N SER A 40 1.00 3.24 -2.80
CA SER A 40 1.08 1.95 -3.48
C SER A 40 1.43 2.14 -4.94
N PHE A 41 2.07 1.15 -5.55
CA PHE A 41 2.35 1.15 -6.98
C PHE A 41 1.22 0.50 -7.78
N GLY A 42 0.89 1.18 -8.86
CA GLY A 42 -0.01 0.73 -9.91
C GLY A 42 0.71 0.20 -11.15
N PRO A 43 -0.02 0.03 -12.25
CA PRO A 43 0.54 -0.47 -13.48
C PRO A 43 1.55 0.53 -14.04
N LYS A 44 2.63 0.01 -14.64
CA LYS A 44 3.67 0.81 -15.32
C LYS A 44 4.37 1.86 -14.41
N GLY A 45 4.48 1.60 -13.11
CA GLY A 45 5.22 2.48 -12.19
C GLY A 45 4.48 3.76 -11.78
N VAL A 46 3.16 3.83 -12.04
CA VAL A 46 2.30 4.89 -11.50
C VAL A 46 2.26 4.75 -9.99
N LEU A 47 2.61 5.81 -9.27
CA LEU A 47 2.56 5.85 -7.82
C LEU A 47 1.25 6.47 -7.35
N PHE A 48 0.50 5.77 -6.52
CA PHE A 48 -0.67 6.29 -5.84
C PHE A 48 -0.28 6.84 -4.47
N LEU A 49 -0.62 8.10 -4.20
CA LEU A 49 -0.35 8.80 -2.94
C LEU A 49 -1.68 9.17 -2.27
N ALA A 50 -1.85 8.74 -1.02
CA ALA A 50 -2.96 9.18 -0.17
C ALA A 50 -2.74 10.59 0.37
N ASP A 51 -3.83 11.36 0.44
CA ASP A 51 -3.88 12.64 1.13
C ASP A 51 -5.09 12.69 2.07
N SER A 52 -4.90 12.24 3.30
CA SER A 52 -5.98 12.18 4.30
C SER A 52 -6.50 13.57 4.68
N GLN A 53 -5.65 14.60 4.68
CA GLN A 53 -6.05 15.98 4.95
C GLN A 53 -6.75 16.64 3.76
N GLY A 54 -6.25 16.40 2.55
CA GLY A 54 -6.89 16.87 1.31
C GLY A 54 -8.11 16.05 0.90
N ALA A 55 -8.38 14.93 1.57
CA ALA A 55 -9.38 13.94 1.19
C ALA A 55 -9.26 13.59 -0.30
N ALA A 56 -8.06 13.22 -0.74
CA ALA A 56 -7.78 12.90 -2.14
C ALA A 56 -6.77 11.76 -2.29
N ILE A 57 -6.77 11.12 -3.46
CA ILE A 57 -5.70 10.26 -3.95
C ILE A 57 -5.09 10.92 -5.17
N PHE A 58 -3.77 10.89 -5.26
CA PHE A 58 -3.03 11.33 -6.43
C PHE A 58 -2.41 10.12 -7.13
N ALA A 59 -2.52 10.05 -8.45
CA ALA A 59 -1.77 9.12 -9.28
C ALA A 59 -0.66 9.91 -9.96
N VAL A 60 0.61 9.54 -9.74
CA VAL A 60 1.78 10.27 -10.22
C VAL A 60 2.63 9.36 -11.08
N ASP A 61 2.99 9.82 -12.28
CA ASP A 61 4.01 9.16 -13.09
C ASP A 61 5.39 9.53 -12.55
N THR A 62 6.08 8.57 -11.94
CA THR A 62 7.42 8.78 -11.39
C THR A 62 8.52 8.69 -12.44
N ALA A 63 8.18 8.26 -13.67
CA ALA A 63 9.09 7.85 -14.73
C ALA A 63 10.12 6.76 -14.32
N ASP A 64 9.98 6.17 -13.13
CA ASP A 64 10.86 5.16 -12.59
C ASP A 64 10.42 3.78 -13.08
N VAL A 65 10.73 3.49 -14.34
CA VAL A 65 10.29 2.27 -15.05
C VAL A 65 11.45 1.34 -15.42
N GLN A 66 12.66 1.67 -14.98
CA GLN A 66 13.86 0.92 -15.28
C GLN A 66 14.40 0.26 -14.01
N ALA A 67 14.71 -1.03 -14.12
CA ALA A 67 15.42 -1.78 -13.09
C ALA A 67 16.66 -1.00 -12.63
N ASP A 68 16.85 -0.89 -11.32
CA ASP A 68 18.06 -0.33 -10.79
C ASP A 68 19.27 -1.21 -11.19
N SER A 69 20.37 -0.55 -11.54
CA SER A 69 21.61 -1.20 -11.92
C SER A 69 22.35 -1.82 -10.73
N ALA A 70 22.06 -1.34 -9.50
CA ALA A 70 22.61 -1.91 -8.28
C ALA A 70 21.83 -3.17 -7.87
N GLY A 71 22.47 -4.32 -7.97
CA GLY A 71 21.96 -5.59 -7.46
C GLY A 71 22.30 -5.82 -5.98
N GLY A 72 21.62 -6.78 -5.35
CA GLY A 72 21.87 -7.18 -3.96
C GLY A 72 20.92 -6.53 -2.95
N PRO A 73 20.91 -7.01 -1.69
CA PRO A 73 19.97 -6.56 -0.66
C PRO A 73 20.18 -5.09 -0.28
N LEU A 74 19.10 -4.33 -0.23
CA LEU A 74 19.09 -2.95 0.28
C LEU A 74 19.20 -2.99 1.81
N LYS A 75 20.21 -2.31 2.36
CA LYS A 75 20.34 -2.07 3.79
C LYS A 75 20.78 -0.63 4.06
N VAL A 76 19.99 0.08 4.85
CA VAL A 76 20.26 1.46 5.27
C VAL A 76 19.99 1.58 6.76
N ASP A 77 21.06 1.60 7.55
CA ASP A 77 20.97 1.92 8.97
C ASP A 77 20.69 3.42 9.16
N GLY A 78 19.80 3.77 10.09
CA GLY A 78 19.43 5.16 10.40
C GLY A 78 18.79 5.89 9.22
N ILE A 79 17.84 5.25 8.52
CA ILE A 79 17.16 5.84 7.36
C ILE A 79 16.41 7.13 7.76
N ASP A 80 15.82 7.18 8.95
CA ASP A 80 15.17 8.37 9.49
C ASP A 80 16.15 9.54 9.70
N GLU A 81 17.36 9.27 10.17
CA GLU A 81 18.42 10.28 10.33
C GLU A 81 18.89 10.82 8.98
N LYS A 82 19.08 9.92 7.99
CA LYS A 82 19.48 10.32 6.63
C LYS A 82 18.41 11.19 5.96
N ILE A 83 17.15 10.81 6.10
CA ILE A 83 16.02 11.59 5.59
C ILE A 83 15.94 12.94 6.32
N ALA A 84 16.03 12.93 7.64
CA ALA A 84 15.98 14.17 8.41
C ALA A 84 17.10 15.14 8.02
N ALA A 85 18.33 14.65 7.84
CA ALA A 85 19.46 15.45 7.37
C ALA A 85 19.20 16.04 5.97
N LEU A 86 18.69 15.23 5.04
CA LEU A 86 18.28 15.68 3.70
C LEU A 86 17.23 16.79 3.76
N LEU A 87 16.33 16.75 4.75
CA LEU A 87 15.28 17.74 4.97
C LEU A 87 15.71 18.89 5.89
N GLY A 88 16.97 18.98 6.29
CA GLY A 88 17.48 20.04 7.17
C GLY A 88 16.79 20.04 8.54
N THR A 89 16.58 18.87 9.13
CA THR A 89 15.98 18.68 10.46
C THR A 89 16.66 17.50 11.20
N THR A 90 16.04 17.03 12.28
CA THR A 90 16.47 15.84 13.04
C THR A 90 15.43 14.74 12.93
N SER A 91 15.78 13.49 13.24
CA SER A 91 14.83 12.35 13.19
C SER A 91 13.56 12.59 14.01
N LYS A 92 13.65 13.33 15.13
CA LYS A 92 12.48 13.73 15.94
C LYS A 92 11.52 14.69 15.22
N GLY A 93 12.01 15.37 14.19
CA GLY A 93 11.27 16.34 13.37
C GLY A 93 10.59 15.74 12.15
N ILE A 94 10.65 14.42 11.96
CA ILE A 94 9.96 13.72 10.89
C ILE A 94 9.16 12.53 11.41
N VAL A 95 8.23 12.04 10.59
CA VAL A 95 7.55 10.76 10.76
C VAL A 95 7.51 10.07 9.41
N ILE A 96 8.16 8.91 9.29
CA ILE A 96 7.96 8.02 8.14
C ILE A 96 6.58 7.39 8.31
N THR A 97 5.69 7.64 7.35
CA THR A 97 4.30 7.22 7.42
C THR A 97 4.09 5.89 6.74
N ASP A 98 4.68 5.69 5.57
CA ASP A 98 4.50 4.47 4.80
C ASP A 98 5.69 4.17 3.86
N LEU A 99 5.77 2.92 3.38
CA LEU A 99 6.82 2.38 2.52
C LEU A 99 6.17 1.56 1.39
N ALA A 100 6.56 1.83 0.14
CA ALA A 100 6.28 0.94 -0.97
C ALA A 100 7.52 0.75 -1.86
N VAL A 101 7.66 -0.41 -2.46
CA VAL A 101 8.70 -0.73 -3.43
C VAL A 101 8.13 -0.61 -4.84
N ASN A 102 8.85 0.09 -5.70
CA ASN A 102 8.49 0.12 -7.11
C ASN A 102 8.85 -1.23 -7.76
N PRO A 103 7.88 -2.02 -8.24
CA PRO A 103 8.14 -3.36 -8.77
C PRO A 103 8.96 -3.33 -10.08
N ALA A 104 9.01 -2.19 -10.79
CA ALA A 104 9.79 -2.05 -12.01
C ALA A 104 11.28 -1.78 -11.74
N SER A 105 11.58 -0.98 -10.71
CA SER A 105 12.95 -0.51 -10.42
C SER A 105 13.60 -1.21 -9.22
N GLY A 106 12.80 -1.75 -8.29
CA GLY A 106 13.24 -2.26 -6.99
C GLY A 106 13.59 -1.17 -5.97
N LYS A 107 13.35 0.11 -6.31
CA LYS A 107 13.62 1.26 -5.42
C LYS A 107 12.48 1.43 -4.41
N ALA A 108 12.84 1.87 -3.22
CA ALA A 108 11.88 2.16 -2.16
C ALA A 108 11.37 3.60 -2.27
N TYR A 109 10.09 3.80 -2.02
CA TYR A 109 9.44 5.09 -1.88
C TYR A 109 8.84 5.18 -0.49
N LEU A 110 9.10 6.30 0.20
CA LEU A 110 8.65 6.55 1.56
C LEU A 110 7.85 7.85 1.58
N THR A 111 6.66 7.82 2.17
CA THR A 111 5.94 9.04 2.52
C THR A 111 6.39 9.51 3.90
N VAL A 112 6.80 10.77 3.99
CA VAL A 112 7.39 11.35 5.18
C VAL A 112 6.66 12.63 5.54
N ALA A 113 6.17 12.72 6.78
CA ALA A 113 5.69 13.97 7.32
C ALA A 113 6.86 14.72 7.96
N ARG A 114 7.15 15.95 7.52
CA ARG A 114 8.09 16.87 8.16
C ARG A 114 7.32 17.70 9.19
N GLY A 115 7.51 17.40 10.46
CA GLY A 115 6.72 17.91 11.58
C GLY A 115 5.75 16.87 12.14
N LYS A 116 4.83 17.30 13.00
CA LYS A 116 3.78 16.46 13.59
C LYS A 116 2.44 17.20 13.58
N GLY A 117 1.35 16.45 13.51
CA GLY A 117 0.00 17.02 13.49
C GLY A 117 -0.44 17.46 12.10
N PRO A 118 -1.57 18.19 12.01
CA PRO A 118 -2.19 18.54 10.73
C PRO A 118 -1.32 19.48 9.87
N ASP A 119 -0.43 20.28 10.46
CA ASP A 119 0.40 21.20 9.68
C ASP A 119 1.72 20.58 9.18
N ALA A 120 1.91 19.26 9.36
CA ALA A 120 3.13 18.58 8.94
C ALA A 120 3.21 18.52 7.40
N ALA A 121 4.31 19.02 6.84
CA ALA A 121 4.50 19.08 5.39
C ALA A 121 4.80 17.68 4.84
N PRO A 122 4.10 17.22 3.80
CA PRO A 122 4.36 15.92 3.19
C PRO A 122 5.59 15.97 2.28
N VAL A 123 6.38 14.92 2.32
CA VAL A 123 7.58 14.74 1.49
C VAL A 123 7.59 13.32 0.96
N LEU A 124 7.85 13.17 -0.34
CA LEU A 124 8.11 11.88 -0.96
C LEU A 124 9.61 11.68 -1.06
N VAL A 125 10.11 10.58 -0.50
CA VAL A 125 11.52 10.22 -0.54
C VAL A 125 11.68 8.94 -1.33
N ARG A 126 12.70 8.89 -2.19
CA ARG A 126 13.14 7.67 -2.86
C ARG A 126 14.46 7.19 -2.28
N VAL A 127 14.59 5.87 -2.14
CA VAL A 127 15.84 5.18 -1.78
C VAL A 127 16.17 4.19 -2.88
N ASP A 128 17.32 4.37 -3.52
CA ASP A 128 17.78 3.43 -4.54
C ASP A 128 18.38 2.15 -3.93
N ARG A 129 18.71 1.16 -4.75
CA ARG A 129 19.26 -0.12 -4.27
C ARG A 129 20.64 0.00 -3.62
N SER A 130 21.36 1.10 -3.87
CA SER A 130 22.64 1.41 -3.22
C SER A 130 22.47 2.06 -1.83
N GLY A 131 21.24 2.45 -1.47
CA GLY A 131 20.92 3.16 -0.24
C GLY A 131 21.04 4.68 -0.34
N LYS A 132 21.16 5.24 -1.54
CA LYS A 132 21.13 6.69 -1.76
C LYS A 132 19.70 7.20 -1.57
N THR A 133 19.56 8.22 -0.73
CA THR A 133 18.28 8.88 -0.44
C THR A 133 18.14 10.18 -1.22
N GLU A 134 16.96 10.45 -1.77
CA GLU A 134 16.66 11.71 -2.46
C GLU A 134 15.19 12.11 -2.32
N VAL A 135 14.92 13.42 -2.34
CA VAL A 135 13.55 13.94 -2.39
C VAL A 135 13.05 13.80 -3.82
N VAL A 136 11.87 13.22 -3.98
CA VAL A 136 11.17 13.16 -5.27
C VAL A 136 10.40 14.47 -5.44
N SER A 137 10.79 15.28 -6.42
CA SER A 137 10.03 16.48 -6.75
C SER A 137 8.68 16.10 -7.36
N LEU A 138 7.62 16.76 -6.87
CA LEU A 138 6.27 16.69 -7.43
C LEU A 138 5.93 17.94 -8.26
N GLU A 139 6.91 18.77 -8.58
CA GLU A 139 6.74 19.94 -9.44
C GLU A 139 6.74 19.57 -10.93
N ASP A 140 5.74 20.05 -11.68
CA ASP A 140 5.58 19.79 -13.13
C ASP A 140 5.62 18.30 -13.53
N VAL A 141 5.01 17.44 -12.72
CA VAL A 141 4.91 15.99 -12.98
C VAL A 141 3.59 15.62 -13.66
N PRO A 142 3.52 14.57 -14.48
CA PRO A 142 2.26 14.02 -14.94
C PRO A 142 1.50 13.39 -13.75
N PHE A 143 0.31 13.91 -13.46
CA PHE A 143 -0.52 13.37 -12.38
C PHE A 143 -2.02 13.44 -12.69
N ALA A 144 -2.80 12.71 -11.90
CA ALA A 144 -4.25 12.81 -11.82
C ALA A 144 -4.68 12.81 -10.34
N LYS A 145 -5.86 13.36 -10.06
CA LYS A 145 -6.42 13.46 -8.71
C LYS A 145 -7.82 12.86 -8.66
N ALA A 146 -8.11 12.09 -7.62
CA ALA A 146 -9.47 11.67 -7.26
C ALA A 146 -9.81 12.19 -5.86
N SER A 147 -10.91 12.91 -5.73
CA SER A 147 -11.41 13.37 -4.41
C SER A 147 -12.23 12.28 -3.74
N LEU A 148 -12.10 12.15 -2.42
CA LEU A 148 -12.91 11.25 -1.62
C LEU A 148 -14.26 11.91 -1.31
N PRO A 149 -15.41 11.22 -1.54
CA PRO A 149 -16.70 11.73 -1.11
C PRO A 149 -16.82 11.68 0.42
N ASN A 150 -17.61 12.57 1.03
CA ASN A 150 -18.01 12.50 2.45
C ASN A 150 -16.87 12.18 3.46
N PRO A 151 -15.70 12.86 3.41
CA PRO A 151 -14.64 12.59 4.36
C PRO A 151 -15.07 12.95 5.79
N PRO A 152 -14.44 12.36 6.84
CA PRO A 152 -14.70 12.72 8.22
C PRO A 152 -14.51 14.22 8.46
N THR A 153 -15.45 14.85 9.16
CA THR A 153 -15.38 16.30 9.44
C THR A 153 -14.64 16.61 10.74
N LYS A 154 -14.63 15.66 11.68
CA LYS A 154 -13.93 15.78 12.97
C LYS A 154 -12.43 15.63 12.78
N GLU A 155 -11.67 16.59 13.31
CA GLU A 155 -10.21 16.65 13.17
C GLU A 155 -9.50 15.34 13.54
N LYS A 156 -9.89 14.72 14.65
CA LYS A 156 -9.32 13.44 15.12
C LYS A 156 -9.52 12.27 14.15
N SER A 157 -10.52 12.35 13.28
CA SER A 157 -10.86 11.29 12.31
C SER A 157 -10.41 11.63 10.89
N LYS A 158 -10.02 12.88 10.61
CA LYS A 158 -9.51 13.27 9.29
C LYS A 158 -8.25 12.51 8.91
N SER A 159 -7.36 12.26 9.86
CA SER A 159 -6.16 11.44 9.63
C SER A 159 -6.47 9.98 9.33
N GLU A 160 -7.68 9.52 9.61
CA GLU A 160 -8.15 8.16 9.31
C GLU A 160 -9.08 8.12 8.09
N SER A 161 -9.21 9.22 7.33
CA SER A 161 -10.02 9.25 6.10
C SER A 161 -9.46 8.32 5.00
N ILE A 162 -8.15 8.09 5.03
CA ILE A 162 -7.44 7.07 4.27
C ILE A 162 -6.48 6.36 5.23
N THR A 163 -6.64 5.05 5.37
CA THR A 163 -5.79 4.21 6.21
C THR A 163 -4.92 3.25 5.42
N ASP A 164 -5.35 2.88 4.21
CA ASP A 164 -4.58 2.07 3.27
C ASP A 164 -5.14 2.21 1.85
N LEU A 165 -4.35 1.89 0.83
CA LEU A 165 -4.79 1.79 -0.55
C LEU A 165 -4.00 0.74 -1.34
N ALA A 166 -4.64 0.12 -2.33
CA ALA A 166 -3.98 -0.78 -3.25
C ALA A 166 -4.62 -0.73 -4.64
N PHE A 167 -3.82 -0.97 -5.68
CA PHE A 167 -4.31 -1.09 -7.04
C PHE A 167 -4.66 -2.55 -7.38
N VAL A 168 -5.88 -2.79 -7.83
CA VAL A 168 -6.40 -4.12 -8.18
C VAL A 168 -7.33 -4.00 -9.38
N ASP A 169 -7.10 -4.81 -10.41
CA ASP A 169 -8.00 -4.96 -11.57
C ASP A 169 -8.46 -3.62 -12.20
N GLY A 170 -7.54 -2.67 -12.39
CA GLY A 170 -7.86 -1.37 -13.01
C GLY A 170 -8.48 -0.35 -12.06
N ARG A 171 -8.47 -0.62 -10.75
CA ARG A 171 -9.12 0.21 -9.74
C ARG A 171 -8.18 0.43 -8.56
N VAL A 172 -8.25 1.61 -7.94
CA VAL A 172 -7.63 1.90 -6.65
C VAL A 172 -8.67 1.64 -5.57
N PHE A 173 -8.40 0.67 -4.71
CA PHE A 173 -9.16 0.46 -3.49
C PHE A 173 -8.60 1.33 -2.39
N VAL A 174 -9.46 1.99 -1.63
CA VAL A 174 -9.06 2.91 -0.57
C VAL A 174 -9.85 2.56 0.70
N ALA A 175 -9.13 2.19 1.75
CA ALA A 175 -9.67 1.99 3.08
C ALA A 175 -9.66 3.29 3.87
N GLY A 176 -10.66 3.49 4.72
CA GLY A 176 -10.65 4.59 5.68
C GLY A 176 -11.99 4.80 6.37
N LEU A 177 -12.08 5.90 7.11
CA LEU A 177 -13.31 6.38 7.73
C LEU A 177 -14.04 7.40 6.85
N SER A 178 -15.36 7.47 7.02
CA SER A 178 -16.25 8.44 6.39
C SER A 178 -17.14 9.12 7.44
N ASN A 179 -17.89 10.14 7.03
CA ASN A 179 -18.90 10.80 7.87
C ASN A 179 -20.32 10.21 7.70
N GLU A 180 -20.43 9.01 7.12
CA GLU A 180 -21.71 8.31 6.89
C GLU A 180 -22.14 7.50 8.13
N GLU A 181 -23.37 6.97 8.14
CA GLU A 181 -23.92 6.15 9.24
C GLU A 181 -23.02 4.96 9.59
N PHE A 182 -22.38 4.39 8.56
CA PHE A 182 -21.35 3.37 8.70
C PHE A 182 -19.98 3.99 8.42
N ALA A 183 -19.22 4.24 9.48
CA ALA A 183 -17.98 5.02 9.38
C ALA A 183 -16.89 4.31 8.56
N SER A 184 -16.70 3.00 8.74
CA SER A 184 -15.72 2.19 8.02
C SER A 184 -16.15 1.97 6.57
N ARG A 185 -15.26 2.34 5.66
CA ARG A 185 -15.55 2.44 4.23
C ARG A 185 -14.43 1.88 3.40
N LEU A 186 -14.81 1.23 2.30
CA LEU A 186 -13.94 0.93 1.17
C LEU A 186 -14.44 1.69 -0.06
N LEU A 187 -13.59 2.54 -0.62
CA LEU A 187 -13.79 3.10 -1.94
C LEU A 187 -13.16 2.20 -2.97
N SER A 188 -13.75 2.19 -4.15
CA SER A 188 -13.18 1.53 -5.30
C SER A 188 -13.26 2.51 -6.46
N ILE A 189 -12.12 3.10 -6.82
CA ILE A 189 -12.02 4.21 -7.76
C ILE A 189 -11.41 3.67 -9.06
N PRO A 190 -12.07 3.76 -10.22
CA PRO A 190 -11.47 3.33 -11.48
C PRO A 190 -10.22 4.16 -11.78
N TYR A 191 -9.20 3.53 -12.37
CA TYR A 191 -8.02 4.21 -12.89
C TYR A 191 -7.89 3.94 -14.40
N PRO A 192 -7.66 4.97 -15.26
CA PRO A 192 -7.48 6.39 -14.93
C PRO A 192 -8.67 7.02 -14.21
N PHE A 193 -8.41 8.00 -13.34
CA PHE A 193 -9.43 8.56 -12.47
C PHE A 193 -10.57 9.21 -13.27
N ALA A 194 -11.80 8.82 -12.93
CA ALA A 194 -13.03 9.50 -13.29
C ALA A 194 -13.64 10.13 -12.03
N ASP A 195 -14.85 10.70 -12.13
CA ASP A 195 -15.56 11.20 -10.95
C ASP A 195 -15.66 10.10 -9.88
N ALA A 196 -15.21 10.41 -8.66
CA ALA A 196 -15.24 9.46 -7.56
C ALA A 196 -16.71 9.16 -7.20
N SER A 197 -17.11 7.90 -7.38
CA SER A 197 -18.43 7.42 -7.00
C SER A 197 -18.57 7.32 -5.48
N GLN A 198 -19.80 7.21 -4.99
CA GLN A 198 -20.05 6.83 -3.59
C GLN A 198 -19.25 5.57 -3.22
N GLY A 199 -18.85 5.47 -1.94
CA GLY A 199 -18.13 4.31 -1.43
C GLY A 199 -19.01 3.11 -1.15
N THR A 200 -18.38 2.00 -0.78
CA THR A 200 -19.05 0.86 -0.14
C THR A 200 -18.82 0.95 1.36
N SER A 201 -19.90 0.91 2.15
CA SER A 201 -19.80 0.76 3.60
C SER A 201 -19.56 -0.71 3.95
N VAL A 202 -18.72 -0.94 4.97
CA VAL A 202 -18.37 -2.30 5.40
C VAL A 202 -18.70 -2.50 6.87
N GLU A 203 -19.36 -3.61 7.15
CA GLU A 203 -19.63 -4.10 8.50
C GLU A 203 -18.93 -5.44 8.71
N ILE A 204 -18.31 -5.61 9.88
CA ILE A 204 -17.60 -6.85 10.23
C ILE A 204 -18.01 -7.33 11.62
N TYR A 205 -17.97 -8.63 11.84
CA TYR A 205 -18.13 -9.17 13.20
C TYR A 205 -16.81 -9.03 13.93
N HIS A 206 -16.80 -8.23 14.99
CA HIS A 206 -15.62 -7.99 15.82
C HIS A 206 -15.66 -8.94 17.01
N GLY A 207 -14.91 -10.04 16.93
CA GLY A 207 -14.87 -11.13 17.89
C GLY A 207 -14.58 -10.65 19.31
N ALA A 208 -13.62 -9.75 19.49
CA ALA A 208 -13.31 -9.14 20.78
C ALA A 208 -14.53 -8.51 21.47
N HIS A 209 -15.40 -7.86 20.68
CA HIS A 209 -16.58 -7.15 21.16
C HIS A 209 -17.85 -8.00 21.12
N GLY A 210 -17.82 -9.12 20.39
CA GLY A 210 -18.95 -10.05 20.27
C GLY A 210 -20.14 -9.47 19.52
N ARG A 211 -19.91 -8.60 18.53
CA ARG A 211 -20.96 -7.93 17.75
C ARG A 211 -20.46 -7.48 16.38
N PHE A 212 -21.39 -7.18 15.49
CA PHE A 212 -21.08 -6.48 14.25
C PHE A 212 -20.80 -5.00 14.50
N GLU A 213 -19.82 -4.45 13.81
CA GLU A 213 -19.38 -3.07 13.95
C GLU A 213 -18.98 -2.45 12.61
N THR A 214 -19.18 -1.13 12.52
CA THR A 214 -18.77 -0.29 11.38
C THR A 214 -17.85 0.84 11.80
N GLY A 215 -17.49 0.95 13.08
CA GLY A 215 -16.66 2.03 13.60
C GLY A 215 -15.16 1.79 13.47
N SER A 216 -14.73 0.53 13.26
CA SER A 216 -13.33 0.17 13.14
C SER A 216 -12.87 0.30 11.69
N PRO A 217 -11.87 1.15 11.38
CA PRO A 217 -11.33 1.19 10.03
C PRO A 217 -10.50 -0.07 9.75
N VAL A 218 -10.52 -0.51 8.49
CA VAL A 218 -9.45 -1.34 7.92
C VAL A 218 -8.14 -0.60 8.15
N ARG A 219 -7.11 -1.30 8.63
CA ARG A 219 -5.78 -0.71 8.89
C ARG A 219 -4.79 -0.98 7.77
N THR A 220 -4.87 -2.18 7.20
CA THR A 220 -4.12 -2.59 6.02
C THR A 220 -4.88 -3.74 5.35
N PHE A 221 -4.76 -3.88 4.03
CA PHE A 221 -5.35 -4.97 3.29
C PHE A 221 -4.48 -5.39 2.10
N ALA A 222 -4.60 -6.66 1.70
CA ALA A 222 -3.97 -7.16 0.50
C ALA A 222 -5.02 -7.75 -0.46
N PRO A 223 -4.88 -7.56 -1.78
CA PRO A 223 -5.67 -8.29 -2.76
C PRO A 223 -5.28 -9.77 -2.75
N TYR A 224 -6.27 -10.64 -2.88
CA TYR A 224 -6.05 -12.07 -2.94
C TYR A 224 -7.08 -12.75 -3.85
N GLN A 225 -6.64 -13.72 -4.65
CA GLN A 225 -7.55 -14.49 -5.52
C GLN A 225 -7.92 -15.81 -4.86
N ILE A 226 -9.22 -16.12 -4.88
CA ILE A 226 -9.75 -17.40 -4.41
C ILE A 226 -10.57 -17.99 -5.55
N LYS A 227 -10.11 -19.11 -6.13
CA LYS A 227 -10.78 -19.77 -7.26
C LYS A 227 -11.08 -18.83 -8.45
N GLY A 228 -10.19 -17.87 -8.71
CA GLY A 228 -10.34 -16.88 -9.78
C GLY A 228 -11.24 -15.70 -9.46
N GLU A 229 -11.79 -15.62 -8.25
CA GLU A 229 -12.52 -14.44 -7.77
C GLU A 229 -11.60 -13.55 -6.92
N SER A 230 -11.66 -12.23 -7.15
CA SER A 230 -10.87 -11.24 -6.40
C SER A 230 -11.51 -10.94 -5.03
N PHE A 231 -10.70 -11.01 -3.99
CA PHE A 231 -11.04 -10.63 -2.62
C PHE A 231 -10.02 -9.60 -2.09
N LEU A 232 -10.44 -8.84 -1.08
CA LEU A 232 -9.54 -8.13 -0.20
C LEU A 232 -9.46 -8.91 1.13
N LEU A 233 -8.25 -9.18 1.59
CA LEU A 233 -7.98 -9.68 2.93
C LEU A 233 -7.55 -8.48 3.78
N ALA A 234 -8.45 -8.04 4.65
CA ALA A 234 -8.34 -6.78 5.37
C ALA A 234 -8.18 -7.02 6.87
N ALA A 235 -7.17 -6.39 7.47
CA ALA A 235 -6.92 -6.44 8.90
C ALA A 235 -7.39 -5.13 9.57
N TYR A 236 -8.13 -5.22 10.67
CA TYR A 236 -8.69 -4.04 11.37
C TYR A 236 -8.00 -3.80 12.72
N THR A 237 -8.31 -2.68 13.37
CA THR A 237 -7.92 -2.47 14.78
C THR A 237 -8.45 -3.60 15.66
N CYS A 238 -7.67 -4.02 16.67
CA CYS A 238 -7.83 -5.27 17.43
C CYS A 238 -7.64 -6.55 16.61
N THR A 239 -7.23 -6.42 15.36
CA THR A 239 -6.69 -7.46 14.47
C THR A 239 -7.64 -8.61 14.14
N PRO A 240 -8.93 -8.35 13.85
CA PRO A 240 -9.69 -9.30 13.05
C PRO A 240 -9.16 -9.26 11.60
N LEU A 241 -8.99 -10.44 11.01
CA LEU A 241 -8.72 -10.62 9.59
C LEU A 241 -10.03 -10.95 8.88
N VAL A 242 -10.37 -10.17 7.86
CA VAL A 242 -11.67 -10.21 7.21
C VAL A 242 -11.50 -10.41 5.72
N LYS A 243 -12.29 -11.33 5.16
CA LYS A 243 -12.41 -11.55 3.72
C LYS A 243 -13.57 -10.73 3.15
N LEU A 244 -13.29 -9.94 2.12
CA LEU A 244 -14.25 -9.07 1.44
C LEU A 244 -14.26 -9.36 -0.07
N PRO A 245 -15.38 -9.79 -0.66
CA PRO A 245 -15.46 -10.05 -2.10
C PRO A 245 -15.49 -8.74 -2.89
N VAL A 246 -14.51 -8.55 -3.78
CA VAL A 246 -14.38 -7.32 -4.59
C VAL A 246 -15.64 -7.07 -5.43
N ALA A 247 -16.26 -8.14 -5.95
CA ALA A 247 -17.48 -8.05 -6.74
C ALA A 247 -18.68 -7.41 -6.00
N GLN A 248 -18.67 -7.38 -4.65
CA GLN A 248 -19.72 -6.76 -3.84
C GLN A 248 -19.41 -5.30 -3.47
N LEU A 249 -18.16 -4.85 -3.64
CA LEU A 249 -17.71 -3.49 -3.32
C LEU A 249 -18.16 -2.49 -4.40
N LYS A 250 -19.47 -2.26 -4.45
CA LYS A 250 -20.13 -1.36 -5.39
C LYS A 250 -20.51 -0.04 -4.71
N PRO A 251 -20.52 1.07 -5.46
CA PRO A 251 -20.92 2.37 -4.91
C PRO A 251 -22.30 2.34 -4.22
N GLY A 252 -22.38 2.89 -3.02
CA GLY A 252 -23.61 3.03 -2.23
C GLY A 252 -24.12 1.73 -1.59
N THR A 253 -23.39 0.62 -1.70
CA THR A 253 -23.79 -0.64 -1.07
C THR A 253 -23.27 -0.75 0.37
N HIS A 254 -23.89 -1.66 1.11
CA HIS A 254 -23.43 -2.12 2.41
C HIS A 254 -23.02 -3.58 2.31
N VAL A 255 -21.76 -3.89 2.63
CA VAL A 255 -21.19 -5.22 2.52
C VAL A 255 -20.80 -5.74 3.89
N LYS A 256 -21.23 -6.98 4.19
CA LYS A 256 -20.80 -7.68 5.39
C LYS A 256 -19.55 -8.49 5.07
N GLY A 257 -18.44 -8.12 5.69
CA GLY A 257 -17.20 -8.88 5.62
C GLY A 257 -17.29 -10.19 6.40
N THR A 258 -16.55 -11.20 5.95
CA THR A 258 -16.43 -12.47 6.67
C THR A 258 -15.18 -12.44 7.54
N THR A 259 -15.34 -12.32 8.86
CA THR A 259 -14.22 -12.41 9.81
C THR A 259 -13.69 -13.85 9.83
N ILE A 260 -12.51 -14.08 9.26
CA ILE A 260 -11.91 -15.41 9.10
C ILE A 260 -10.85 -15.72 10.17
N ALA A 261 -10.37 -14.70 10.88
CA ALA A 261 -9.54 -14.90 12.07
C ALA A 261 -9.69 -13.73 13.04
N GLU A 262 -9.52 -14.02 14.33
CA GLU A 262 -9.15 -13.05 15.35
C GLU A 262 -7.69 -13.34 15.72
N LEU A 263 -6.78 -12.41 15.42
CA LEU A 263 -5.34 -12.61 15.57
C LEU A 263 -4.81 -12.05 16.91
N GLY A 264 -5.72 -11.81 17.86
CA GLY A 264 -5.42 -11.30 19.19
C GLY A 264 -5.79 -9.83 19.37
N ASN A 265 -6.31 -9.50 20.55
CA ASN A 265 -6.91 -8.20 20.85
C ASN A 265 -5.88 -7.12 21.28
N HIS A 266 -6.33 -5.86 21.37
CA HIS A 266 -5.59 -4.70 21.92
C HIS A 266 -4.32 -4.28 21.16
N ASN A 267 -4.37 -4.33 19.83
CA ASN A 267 -3.25 -3.95 18.98
C ASN A 267 -3.74 -3.44 17.62
N LYS A 268 -2.81 -3.01 16.76
CA LYS A 268 -3.09 -2.43 15.46
C LYS A 268 -2.23 -3.14 14.39
N PRO A 269 -2.83 -3.73 13.35
CA PRO A 269 -2.12 -4.10 12.13
C PRO A 269 -1.45 -2.86 11.53
N LEU A 270 -0.19 -2.99 11.10
CA LEU A 270 0.55 -1.88 10.52
C LEU A 270 0.62 -1.99 9.00
N ASP A 271 0.95 -3.18 8.50
CA ASP A 271 1.13 -3.46 7.08
C ASP A 271 0.88 -4.94 6.75
N LEU A 272 0.54 -5.25 5.50
CA LEU A 272 0.11 -6.58 5.04
C LEU A 272 0.45 -6.81 3.57
N ILE A 273 1.26 -7.84 3.30
CA ILE A 273 1.47 -8.37 1.94
C ILE A 273 1.02 -9.82 1.81
N VAL A 274 0.73 -10.23 0.58
CA VAL A 274 0.64 -11.63 0.16
C VAL A 274 1.97 -12.01 -0.47
N TYR A 275 2.50 -13.18 -0.16
CA TYR A 275 3.68 -13.73 -0.84
C TYR A 275 3.57 -15.23 -1.02
N GLN A 276 4.34 -15.78 -1.96
CA GLN A 276 4.40 -17.22 -2.19
C GLN A 276 5.72 -17.81 -1.72
N LYS A 277 5.66 -18.94 -0.98
CA LYS A 277 6.84 -19.71 -0.60
C LYS A 277 6.54 -21.21 -0.62
N GLY A 278 7.38 -21.98 -1.30
CA GLY A 278 7.21 -23.44 -1.39
C GLY A 278 5.89 -23.85 -2.05
N GLY A 279 5.43 -23.09 -3.04
CA GLY A 279 4.18 -23.35 -3.77
C GLY A 279 2.90 -23.07 -2.97
N LYS A 280 3.01 -22.31 -1.87
CA LYS A 280 1.91 -21.91 -1.00
C LYS A 280 1.92 -20.41 -0.81
N ASP A 281 0.74 -19.82 -0.75
CA ASP A 281 0.60 -18.40 -0.49
C ASP A 281 0.40 -18.15 1.00
N PHE A 282 1.00 -17.07 1.49
CA PHE A 282 0.95 -16.64 2.88
C PHE A 282 0.67 -15.15 2.93
N LEU A 283 0.08 -14.71 4.04
CA LEU A 283 0.12 -13.30 4.41
C LEU A 283 1.29 -13.06 5.35
N LEU A 284 1.95 -11.91 5.20
CA LEU A 284 2.87 -11.37 6.20
C LEU A 284 2.29 -10.08 6.76
N LEU A 285 1.92 -10.09 8.04
CA LEU A 285 1.30 -8.97 8.73
C LEU A 285 2.24 -8.41 9.80
N THR A 286 2.54 -7.11 9.74
CA THR A 286 3.20 -6.40 10.85
C THR A 286 2.18 -5.84 11.82
N ASN A 287 2.60 -5.70 13.08
CA ASN A 287 1.68 -5.37 14.15
C ASN A 287 2.32 -4.53 15.26
N SER A 288 1.56 -3.58 15.81
CA SER A 288 2.02 -2.65 16.84
C SER A 288 2.45 -3.31 18.15
N SER A 289 1.95 -4.51 18.45
CA SER A 289 2.15 -5.13 19.79
C SER A 289 2.32 -6.64 19.75
N ARG A 290 2.09 -7.29 18.61
CA ARG A 290 2.17 -8.74 18.46
C ARG A 290 3.32 -9.23 17.56
N GLY A 291 4.16 -8.31 17.06
CA GLY A 291 5.26 -8.64 16.15
C GLY A 291 4.77 -8.99 14.74
N VAL A 292 5.62 -9.65 13.96
CA VAL A 292 5.29 -10.08 12.60
C VAL A 292 4.59 -11.45 12.64
N MET A 293 3.45 -11.54 11.93
CA MET A 293 2.65 -12.77 11.81
C MET A 293 2.71 -13.30 10.38
N LYS A 294 3.02 -14.58 10.23
CA LYS A 294 2.87 -15.35 9.01
C LYS A 294 1.55 -16.13 9.06
N ILE A 295 0.65 -15.88 8.11
CA ILE A 295 -0.70 -16.45 8.13
C ILE A 295 -0.88 -17.32 6.87
N PRO A 296 -1.15 -18.63 7.02
CA PRO A 296 -1.46 -19.53 5.91
C PRO A 296 -2.76 -19.14 5.21
N THR A 297 -2.80 -19.24 3.88
CA THR A 297 -4.00 -18.89 3.10
C THR A 297 -4.86 -20.10 2.72
N GLU A 298 -4.39 -21.33 2.95
CA GLU A 298 -5.03 -22.55 2.42
C GLU A 298 -6.48 -22.75 2.90
N LYS A 299 -6.82 -22.19 4.07
CA LYS A 299 -8.16 -22.28 4.67
C LYS A 299 -9.02 -21.04 4.43
N VAL A 300 -8.50 -19.98 3.81
CA VAL A 300 -9.21 -18.70 3.63
C VAL A 300 -10.52 -18.88 2.86
N GLU A 301 -10.54 -19.79 1.88
CA GLU A 301 -11.75 -20.09 1.12
C GLU A 301 -12.87 -20.65 2.01
N THR A 302 -12.55 -21.70 2.77
CA THR A 302 -13.52 -22.55 3.47
C THR A 302 -13.76 -22.15 4.92
N GLN A 303 -12.96 -21.24 5.47
CA GLN A 303 -13.07 -20.75 6.83
C GLN A 303 -14.45 -20.12 7.07
N GLN A 304 -15.14 -20.62 8.09
CA GLN A 304 -16.41 -20.05 8.52
C GLN A 304 -16.18 -18.71 9.21
N GLY A 305 -17.11 -17.78 8.99
CA GLY A 305 -17.11 -16.49 9.65
C GLY A 305 -17.26 -16.62 11.16
N ILE A 306 -16.42 -15.91 11.91
CA ILE A 306 -16.55 -15.78 13.36
C ILE A 306 -17.79 -14.94 13.67
N THR A 307 -18.72 -15.51 14.44
CA THR A 307 -19.96 -14.83 14.88
C THR A 307 -20.20 -15.02 16.38
N LYS A 308 -19.17 -15.40 17.14
CA LYS A 308 -19.19 -15.56 18.60
C LYS A 308 -18.11 -14.70 19.21
N LYS A 309 -18.31 -14.27 20.46
CA LYS A 309 -17.30 -13.50 21.16
C LYS A 309 -16.01 -14.33 21.34
N VAL A 310 -14.87 -13.72 21.05
CA VAL A 310 -13.54 -14.33 21.13
C VAL A 310 -12.72 -13.60 22.20
N ALA A 311 -12.12 -14.36 23.11
CA ALA A 311 -11.32 -13.79 24.21
C ALA A 311 -9.93 -13.34 23.74
N GLU A 312 -9.29 -14.11 22.86
CA GLU A 312 -7.96 -13.80 22.35
C GLU A 312 -7.82 -14.12 20.85
N THR A 313 -7.70 -15.40 20.49
CA THR A 313 -7.56 -15.83 19.08
C THR A 313 -8.63 -16.87 18.70
N ASP A 314 -9.03 -16.89 17.44
CA ASP A 314 -9.93 -17.88 16.84
C ASP A 314 -9.81 -17.86 15.30
N GLY A 315 -10.27 -18.91 14.62
CA GLY A 315 -10.26 -19.02 13.15
C GLY A 315 -8.92 -19.48 12.57
N ILE A 316 -8.45 -18.80 11.51
CA ILE A 316 -7.16 -19.13 10.88
C ILE A 316 -6.02 -18.76 11.83
N ALA A 317 -5.22 -19.76 12.20
CA ALA A 317 -4.05 -19.59 13.04
C ALA A 317 -2.91 -18.86 12.31
N TYR A 318 -1.97 -18.30 13.06
CA TYR A 318 -0.77 -17.66 12.54
C TYR A 318 0.48 -18.18 13.25
N GLU A 319 1.62 -18.07 12.57
CA GLU A 319 2.95 -18.25 13.14
C GLU A 319 3.55 -16.87 13.42
N LYS A 320 4.12 -16.67 14.61
CA LYS A 320 4.86 -15.45 14.92
C LYS A 320 6.32 -15.61 14.49
N ILE A 321 6.83 -14.65 13.72
CA ILE A 321 8.23 -14.65 13.27
C ILE A 321 9.08 -13.94 14.32
N GLU A 322 9.66 -14.71 15.24
CA GLU A 322 10.36 -14.18 16.44
C GLU A 322 11.58 -13.31 16.12
N ASP A 323 12.22 -13.54 14.97
CA ASP A 323 13.41 -12.79 14.55
C ASP A 323 13.07 -11.41 13.99
N LEU A 324 11.82 -11.16 13.60
CA LEU A 324 11.36 -9.88 13.05
C LEU A 324 10.74 -9.02 14.14
N LYS A 325 11.58 -8.24 14.82
CA LYS A 325 11.17 -7.33 15.91
C LYS A 325 11.18 -5.89 15.44
N GLY A 326 10.20 -5.10 15.89
CA GLY A 326 10.14 -3.66 15.61
C GLY A 326 9.83 -3.31 14.15
N VAL A 327 9.37 -4.28 13.34
CA VAL A 327 8.98 -4.01 11.94
C VAL A 327 7.69 -3.19 11.93
N THR A 328 7.76 -2.03 11.28
CA THR A 328 6.68 -1.03 11.25
C THR A 328 6.01 -0.90 9.90
N GLN A 329 6.73 -1.13 8.80
CA GLN A 329 6.22 -1.20 7.43
C GLN A 329 6.96 -2.29 6.66
N LEU A 330 6.34 -2.85 5.62
CA LEU A 330 6.93 -3.86 4.76
C LEU A 330 6.32 -3.82 3.36
N ASP A 331 7.12 -4.07 2.34
CA ASP A 331 6.56 -4.33 0.99
C ASP A 331 7.36 -5.42 0.28
N GLU A 332 6.73 -6.06 -0.70
CA GLU A 332 7.39 -7.05 -1.54
C GLU A 332 8.49 -6.37 -2.36
N LEU A 333 9.71 -6.85 -2.23
CA LEU A 333 10.82 -6.38 -3.03
C LEU A 333 10.98 -7.20 -4.32
N ASP A 334 10.93 -8.51 -4.14
CA ASP A 334 10.92 -9.49 -5.21
C ASP A 334 10.28 -10.79 -4.68
N LYS A 335 10.18 -11.80 -5.55
CA LYS A 335 9.52 -13.08 -5.22
C LYS A 335 10.06 -13.80 -3.98
N ASP A 336 11.30 -13.54 -3.57
CA ASP A 336 11.97 -14.22 -2.45
C ASP A 336 12.23 -13.28 -1.27
N HIS A 337 12.05 -11.96 -1.44
CA HIS A 337 12.44 -10.95 -0.45
C HIS A 337 11.38 -9.88 -0.21
N ALA A 338 11.33 -9.39 1.02
CA ALA A 338 10.62 -8.18 1.38
C ALA A 338 11.60 -7.08 1.80
N LEU A 339 11.20 -5.83 1.61
CA LEU A 339 11.86 -4.68 2.21
C LEU A 339 11.08 -4.27 3.45
N ILE A 340 11.78 -4.08 4.58
CA ILE A 340 11.16 -3.74 5.86
C ILE A 340 11.70 -2.45 6.44
N LEU A 341 10.81 -1.67 7.06
CA LEU A 341 11.18 -0.54 7.92
C LEU A 341 11.16 -1.00 9.38
N VAL A 342 12.32 -1.01 10.02
CA VAL A 342 12.52 -1.54 11.37
C VAL A 342 12.81 -0.41 12.34
N GLN A 343 12.04 -0.28 13.40
CA GLN A 343 12.34 0.59 14.52
C GLN A 343 13.17 -0.18 15.56
N THR A 344 14.39 0.29 15.80
CA THR A 344 15.29 -0.26 16.82
C THR A 344 14.81 0.08 18.24
N PRO A 345 15.26 -0.64 19.27
CA PRO A 345 14.97 -0.29 20.67
C PRO A 345 15.41 1.12 21.07
N ALA A 346 16.45 1.65 20.41
CA ALA A 346 16.94 3.03 20.63
C ALA A 346 16.07 4.09 19.92
N GLY A 347 15.11 3.68 19.09
CA GLY A 347 14.19 4.56 18.37
C GLY A 347 14.61 4.95 16.96
N ALA A 348 15.86 4.67 16.56
CA ALA A 348 16.31 4.84 15.17
C ALA A 348 15.57 3.87 14.24
N GLN A 349 15.37 4.26 12.98
CA GLN A 349 14.73 3.41 11.98
C GLN A 349 15.75 2.93 10.94
N ASN A 350 15.66 1.67 10.54
CA ASN A 350 16.48 1.06 9.49
C ASN A 350 15.60 0.59 8.34
N LEU A 351 16.14 0.60 7.14
CA LEU A 351 15.53 -0.01 5.96
C LEU A 351 16.33 -1.25 5.58
N GLU A 352 15.72 -2.43 5.60
CA GLU A 352 16.45 -3.70 5.48
C GLU A 352 15.72 -4.68 4.55
N THR A 353 16.47 -5.36 3.69
CA THR A 353 15.95 -6.49 2.90
C THR A 353 16.00 -7.76 3.72
N ILE A 354 14.89 -8.50 3.78
CA ILE A 354 14.79 -9.82 4.40
C ILE A 354 14.34 -10.87 3.39
N ALA A 355 14.70 -12.12 3.64
CA ALA A 355 14.04 -13.23 2.95
C ALA A 355 12.60 -13.37 3.45
N LEU A 356 11.67 -13.61 2.53
CA LEU A 356 10.29 -13.93 2.88
C LEU A 356 10.25 -15.24 3.68
N PRO A 357 9.59 -15.29 4.86
CA PRO A 357 9.72 -16.39 5.83
C PRO A 357 8.98 -17.67 5.44
#